data_AF-A0A2N2TCU7-F1
#
_entry.id   AF-A0A2N2TCU7-F1
#
_cell.length_a   1.000
_cell.length_b   1.000
_cell.length_c   1.000
_cell.angle_alpha   90.00
_cell.angle_beta   90.00
_cell.angle_gamma   90.00
#
_symmetry.space_group_name_H-M   'P 1'
#
loop_
_entity.id
_entity.type
_entity.pdbx_description
1 polymer ?
#
loop_
_entity_poly.entity_id
_entity_poly.type
_entity_poly.pdbx_seq_one_letter_code
_entity_poly.pdbx_strand_id
1 'polypeptide(L)'
;MGWTELLSNVPTEFVIGYIEDGDVGSWAQFSEAYASRKVAFSFRFTKLCPEAVQIVSETRVECRNRVEAIKFWFYWILIRPFSGLIRKEILRVVRVQAEAEWANLRAYLKD
;
A
#
# COMPACT_ATOMS: atom_id res chain seq x y z
N MET A 1 -11.45 10.72 3.99
CA MET A 1 -10.15 10.16 4.44
C MET A 1 -10.41 9.23 5.62
N GLY A 2 -10.44 7.91 5.39
CA GLY A 2 -10.91 6.88 6.33
C GLY A 2 -9.91 6.46 7.41
N TRP A 3 -9.31 7.42 8.11
CA TRP A 3 -8.27 7.16 9.12
C TRP A 3 -8.83 6.90 10.53
N THR A 4 -10.13 7.11 10.74
CA THR A 4 -10.73 7.21 12.08
C THR A 4 -11.18 5.88 12.70
N GLU A 5 -11.19 4.77 11.97
CA GLU A 5 -11.76 3.48 12.44
C GLU A 5 -10.83 2.27 12.31
N LEU A 6 -9.51 2.49 12.20
CA LEU A 6 -8.52 1.42 11.99
C LEU A 6 -8.54 0.34 13.08
N LEU A 7 -8.95 0.70 14.30
CA LEU A 7 -9.06 -0.24 15.43
C LEU A 7 -10.32 -1.10 15.36
N SER A 8 -11.40 -0.59 14.76
CA SER A 8 -12.69 -1.28 14.62
C SER A 8 -12.72 -2.16 13.37
N ASN A 9 -12.00 -1.77 12.32
CA ASN A 9 -11.86 -2.50 11.07
C ASN A 9 -10.38 -2.57 10.71
N VAL A 10 -9.66 -3.56 11.25
CA VAL A 10 -8.24 -3.76 10.93
C VAL A 10 -8.11 -4.00 9.43
N PRO A 11 -7.50 -3.07 8.67
CA PRO A 11 -7.50 -3.16 7.22
C PRO A 11 -6.58 -4.29 6.76
N THR A 12 -7.09 -5.20 5.94
CA THR A 12 -6.26 -6.14 5.18
C THR A 12 -5.51 -5.43 4.05
N GLU A 13 -6.01 -4.27 3.64
CA GLU A 13 -5.39 -3.38 2.67
C GLU A 13 -5.63 -1.91 2.98
N PHE A 14 -4.64 -1.08 2.63
CA PHE A 14 -4.74 0.37 2.60
C PHE A 14 -4.45 0.81 1.16
N VAL A 15 -5.41 1.48 0.51
CA VAL A 15 -5.29 1.90 -0.89
C VAL A 15 -5.46 3.42 -0.98
N ILE A 16 -4.54 4.06 -1.70
CA ILE A 16 -4.70 5.41 -2.21
C ILE A 16 -4.61 5.29 -3.73
N GLY A 17 -5.72 5.50 -4.41
CA GLY A 17 -5.76 5.53 -5.86
C GLY A 17 -6.20 6.88 -6.39
N TYR A 18 -5.70 7.21 -7.56
CA TYR A 18 -6.08 8.36 -8.36
C TYR A 18 -6.64 7.84 -9.67
N ILE A 19 -7.86 8.27 -9.97
CA ILE A 19 -8.56 8.08 -11.24
C ILE A 19 -8.88 9.46 -11.82
N GLU A 20 -9.28 9.53 -13.09
CA GLU A 20 -9.56 10.81 -13.76
C GLU A 20 -10.62 11.65 -13.05
N ASP A 21 -11.59 11.00 -12.41
CA ASP A 21 -12.72 11.63 -11.73
C ASP A 21 -12.52 11.80 -10.21
N GLY A 22 -11.32 11.57 -9.68
CA GLY A 22 -10.97 11.82 -8.28
C GLY A 22 -10.14 10.72 -7.59
N ASP A 23 -10.25 10.67 -6.27
CA ASP A 23 -9.49 9.74 -5.42
C ASP A 23 -10.33 8.51 -5.05
N VAL A 24 -9.69 7.35 -4.97
CA VAL A 24 -10.29 6.09 -4.49
C VAL A 24 -9.53 5.55 -3.27
N GLY A 25 -10.28 4.97 -2.33
CA GLY A 25 -9.76 4.52 -1.03
C GLY A 25 -9.73 3.01 -0.83
N SER A 26 -10.21 2.22 -1.81
CA SER A 26 -10.22 0.76 -1.73
C SER A 26 -9.91 0.11 -3.08
N TRP A 27 -9.53 -1.17 -3.05
CA TRP A 27 -9.30 -1.92 -4.27
C TRP A 27 -10.57 -2.07 -5.11
N ALA A 28 -11.71 -2.36 -4.49
CA ALA A 28 -12.98 -2.51 -5.20
C ALA A 28 -13.31 -1.26 -6.03
N GLN A 29 -13.20 -0.08 -5.41
CA GLN A 29 -13.40 1.21 -6.09
C GLN A 29 -12.42 1.40 -7.25
N PHE A 30 -11.13 1.11 -7.04
CA PHE A 30 -10.12 1.23 -8.10
C PHE A 30 -10.33 0.25 -9.25
N SER A 31 -10.75 -0.99 -8.95
CA SER A 31 -10.96 -2.04 -9.94
C SER A 31 -12.18 -1.74 -10.80
N GLU A 32 -13.27 -1.30 -10.19
CA GLU A 32 -14.57 -1.06 -10.84
C GLU A 32 -14.64 0.30 -11.55
N ALA A 33 -13.80 1.27 -11.18
CA ALA A 33 -13.79 2.59 -11.79
C ALA A 33 -13.49 2.54 -13.30
N TYR A 34 -14.42 3.06 -14.10
CA TYR A 34 -14.23 3.28 -15.52
C TYR A 34 -13.48 4.61 -15.75
N ALA A 35 -12.15 4.55 -15.81
CA ALA A 35 -11.31 5.72 -16.07
C ALA A 35 -10.30 5.45 -17.19
N SER A 36 -9.96 6.48 -17.97
CA SER A 36 -8.96 6.35 -19.04
C SER A 36 -7.54 6.16 -18.52
N ARG A 37 -7.28 6.65 -17.31
CA ARG A 37 -6.04 6.46 -16.56
C ARG A 37 -6.37 6.21 -15.09
N LYS A 38 -5.76 5.19 -14.50
CA LYS A 38 -5.82 4.95 -13.06
C LYS A 38 -4.48 4.48 -12.52
N VAL A 39 -4.11 5.02 -11.37
CA VAL A 39 -2.91 4.62 -10.61
C VAL A 39 -3.29 4.45 -9.15
N ALA A 40 -2.81 3.39 -8.51
CA ALA A 40 -2.97 3.19 -7.09
C ALA A 40 -1.66 2.80 -6.42
N PHE A 41 -1.48 3.30 -5.21
CA PHE A 41 -0.51 2.82 -4.26
C PHE A 41 -1.25 2.12 -3.12
N SER A 42 -0.72 1.01 -2.63
CA SER A 42 -1.32 0.31 -1.50
C SER A 42 -0.31 -0.33 -0.57
N PHE A 43 -0.68 -0.41 0.71
CA PHE A 43 -0.12 -1.41 1.63
C PHE A 43 -1.08 -2.58 1.77
N ARG A 44 -0.55 -3.80 1.71
CA ARG A 44 -1.30 -5.02 1.98
C ARG A 44 -0.75 -5.64 3.25
N PHE A 45 -1.64 -6.08 4.13
CA PHE A 45 -1.30 -6.66 5.42
C PHE A 45 -1.71 -8.14 5.40
N THR A 46 -0.80 -9.01 5.78
CA THR A 46 -1.07 -10.45 5.88
C THR A 46 -0.57 -10.95 7.21
N LYS A 47 -1.50 -11.42 8.06
CA LYS A 47 -1.14 -12.03 9.34
C LYS A 47 -0.39 -13.33 9.08
N LEU A 48 0.84 -13.44 9.57
CA LEU A 48 1.65 -14.64 9.46
C LEU A 48 1.45 -15.55 10.68
N CYS A 49 1.40 -14.95 11.87
CA CYS A 49 1.12 -15.63 13.13
C CYS A 49 0.51 -14.61 14.12
N PRO A 50 0.19 -14.98 15.38
CA PRO A 50 -0.39 -14.06 16.36
C PRO A 50 0.43 -12.77 16.57
N GLU A 51 1.75 -12.83 16.41
CA GLU A 51 2.67 -11.73 16.75
C GLU A 51 3.40 -11.15 15.53
N ALA A 52 3.08 -11.62 14.31
CA ALA A 52 3.77 -11.20 13.10
C ALA A 52 2.80 -10.91 11.96
N VAL A 53 3.02 -9.79 11.29
CA VAL A 53 2.29 -9.35 10.10
C VAL A 53 3.30 -9.03 9.00
N GLN A 54 3.05 -9.58 7.82
CA GLN A 54 3.74 -9.17 6.61
C GLN A 54 3.07 -7.93 6.02
N ILE A 55 3.87 -6.94 5.65
CA ILE A 55 3.41 -5.74 4.95
C ILE A 55 4.05 -5.69 3.57
N VAL A 56 3.23 -5.55 2.54
CA VAL A 56 3.68 -5.41 1.15
C VAL A 56 3.21 -4.07 0.60
N SER A 57 4.13 -3.28 0.05
CA SER A 57 3.80 -2.07 -0.69
C SER A 57 3.70 -2.37 -2.19
N GLU A 58 2.62 -1.94 -2.84
CA GLU A 58 2.38 -2.17 -4.26
C GLU A 58 1.97 -0.89 -4.97
N THR A 59 2.40 -0.72 -6.22
CA THR A 59 1.92 0.33 -7.13
C THR A 59 1.27 -0.36 -8.32
N ARG A 60 0.03 0.00 -8.64
CA ARG A 60 -0.74 -0.53 -9.77
C ARG A 60 -1.06 0.60 -10.72
N VAL A 61 -0.86 0.38 -12.01
CA VAL A 61 -1.14 1.35 -13.06
C VAL A 61 -1.91 0.62 -14.14
N GLU A 62 -3.07 1.15 -14.51
CA GLU A 62 -3.81 0.65 -15.66
C GLU A 62 -3.21 1.22 -16.94
N CYS A 63 -2.87 0.34 -17.88
CA CYS A 63 -2.50 0.72 -19.24
C CYS A 63 -3.59 0.20 -20.18
N ARG A 64 -4.37 1.08 -20.81
CA ARG A 64 -5.55 0.69 -21.60
C ARG A 64 -5.19 0.01 -22.92
N ASN A 65 -3.98 0.22 -23.41
CA ASN A 65 -3.51 -0.36 -24.66
C ASN A 65 -2.03 -0.75 -24.57
N ARG A 66 -1.60 -1.56 -25.55
CA ARG A 66 -0.24 -2.08 -25.64
C ARG A 66 0.82 -0.99 -25.78
N VAL A 67 0.49 0.13 -26.43
CA VAL A 67 1.43 1.25 -26.62
C VAL A 67 1.72 1.95 -25.29
N GLU A 68 0.69 2.20 -24.50
CA GLU A 68 0.82 2.73 -23.12
C GLU A 68 1.60 1.78 -22.23
N ALA A 69 1.31 0.48 -22.30
CA ALA A 69 2.03 -0.52 -21.51
C ALA A 69 3.54 -0.52 -21.82
N ILE A 70 3.92 -0.41 -23.09
CA ILE A 70 5.32 -0.32 -23.51
C ILE A 70 5.97 0.97 -23.00
N LYS A 71 5.30 2.13 -23.16
CA LYS A 71 5.80 3.41 -22.65
C LYS A 71 6.00 3.37 -21.12
N PHE A 72 5.01 2.85 -20.41
CA PHE A 72 5.08 2.69 -18.97
C PHE A 72 6.19 1.74 -18.56
N TRP A 73 6.41 0.66 -19.29
CA TRP A 73 7.50 -0.28 -19.01
C TRP A 73 8.88 0.39 -19.11
N PHE A 74 9.13 1.19 -20.15
CA PHE A 74 10.38 1.96 -20.27
C PHE A 74 10.55 2.97 -19.13
N TYR A 75 9.50 3.74 -18.85
CA TYR A 75 9.46 4.65 -17.70
C TYR A 75 9.78 3.90 -16.40
N TRP A 76 9.17 2.73 -16.21
CA TRP A 76 9.30 1.96 -14.99
C TRP A 76 10.69 1.38 -14.82
N ILE A 77 11.37 0.95 -15.89
CA ILE A 77 12.76 0.48 -15.80
C ILE A 77 13.67 1.56 -15.21
N LEU A 78 13.47 2.82 -15.63
CA LEU A 78 14.27 3.93 -15.15
C LEU A 78 13.96 4.28 -13.68
N ILE A 79 12.69 4.27 -13.30
CA ILE A 79 12.23 4.78 -12.01
C ILE A 79 12.19 3.71 -10.90
N ARG A 80 11.93 2.45 -11.27
CA ARG A 80 11.82 1.30 -10.34
C ARG A 80 12.96 1.19 -9.32
N PRO A 81 14.26 1.34 -9.66
CA PRO A 81 15.32 1.18 -8.66
C PRO A 81 15.19 2.19 -7.51
N PHE A 82 14.98 3.47 -7.83
CA PHE A 82 14.86 4.54 -6.83
C PHE A 82 13.57 4.39 -6.01
N SER A 83 12.44 4.16 -6.68
CA SER A 83 11.18 3.93 -5.97
C SER A 83 11.22 2.67 -5.11
N GLY A 84 12.00 1.65 -5.50
CA GLY A 84 12.23 0.46 -4.70
C GLY A 84 13.00 0.74 -3.42
N LEU A 85 14.04 1.58 -3.47
CA LEU A 85 14.80 1.99 -2.27
C LEU A 85 13.92 2.76 -1.29
N ILE A 86 13.15 3.72 -1.79
CA ILE A 86 12.21 4.50 -0.98
C ILE A 86 11.19 3.58 -0.29
N ARG A 87 10.58 2.65 -1.05
CA ARG A 87 9.61 1.70 -0.48
C ARG A 87 10.22 0.80 0.59
N LYS A 88 11.45 0.32 0.40
CA LYS A 88 12.16 -0.46 1.41
C LYS A 88 12.38 0.35 2.69
N GLU A 89 12.76 1.61 2.56
CA GLU A 89 12.98 2.47 3.71
C GLU A 89 11.67 2.80 4.45
N ILE A 90 10.59 3.07 3.71
CA ILE A 90 9.25 3.24 4.30
C ILE A 90 8.86 1.99 5.09
N LEU A 91 8.99 0.79 4.51
CA LEU A 91 8.66 -0.46 5.20
C LEU A 91 9.57 -0.72 6.40
N ARG A 92 10.85 -0.34 6.33
CA ARG A 92 11.79 -0.43 7.46
C ARG A 92 11.35 0.46 8.62
N VAL A 93 10.99 1.71 8.36
CA VAL A 93 10.53 2.66 9.39
C VAL A 93 9.24 2.16 10.03
N VAL A 94 8.25 1.75 9.22
CA VAL A 94 6.98 1.18 9.70
C VAL A 94 7.24 -0.02 10.61
N ARG A 95 8.12 -0.94 10.19
CA ARG A 95 8.49 -2.11 10.99
C ARG A 95 9.08 -1.72 12.34
N VAL A 96 10.08 -0.84 12.36
CA VAL A 96 10.76 -0.42 13.59
C VAL A 96 9.78 0.22 14.57
N GLN A 97 8.91 1.10 14.09
CA GLN A 97 7.92 1.78 14.93
C GLN A 97 6.89 0.79 15.49
N ALA A 98 6.30 -0.05 14.63
CA ALA A 98 5.29 -1.01 15.03
C ALA A 98 5.84 -2.06 16.03
N GLU A 99 7.06 -2.55 15.81
CA GLU A 99 7.69 -3.52 16.71
C GLU A 99 8.04 -2.90 18.08
N ALA A 100 8.46 -1.63 18.11
CA ALA A 100 8.75 -0.92 19.35
C ALA A 100 7.47 -0.66 20.17
N GLU A 101 6.40 -0.18 19.51
CA GLU A 101 5.09 -0.01 20.16
C GLU A 101 4.55 -1.33 20.70
N TRP A 102 4.68 -2.41 19.94
CA TRP A 102 4.28 -3.75 20.39
C TRP A 102 5.07 -4.24 21.59
N ALA A 103 6.39 -3.99 21.64
CA ALA A 103 7.22 -4.35 22.79
C ALA A 103 6.75 -3.63 24.06
N ASN A 104 6.44 -2.32 23.95
CA ASN A 104 5.93 -1.53 25.07
C ASN A 104 4.57 -2.04 25.57
N LEU A 105 3.65 -2.31 24.64
CA LEU A 105 2.33 -2.87 24.98
C LEU A 105 2.44 -4.25 25.64
N ARG A 106 3.33 -5.12 25.15
CA ARG A 106 3.56 -6.44 25.77
C ARG A 106 4.14 -6.36 27.17
N ALA A 107 4.98 -5.36 27.47
CA ALA A 107 5.49 -5.14 28.82
C ALA A 107 4.35 -4.71 29.75
N TYR A 108 3.55 -3.72 29.34
CA TYR A 108 2.41 -3.22 30.11
C TYR A 108 1.36 -4.32 30.42
N LEU A 109 1.11 -5.26 29.49
CA LEU A 109 0.15 -6.34 29.69
C LEU A 109 0.66 -7.50 30.57
N LYS A 110 1.94 -7.51 30.92
CA LYS A 110 2.55 -8.54 31.79
C LYS A 110 2.65 -8.11 33.26
N ASP A 111 2.51 -6.81 33.53
CA ASP A 111 2.40 -6.22 34.87
C ASP A 111 0.94 -6.19 35.34
#